data_AF-A0A837REI4-F1
#
_entry.id   AF-A0A837REI4-F1
#
_cell.length_a   1.000
_cell.length_b   1.000
_cell.length_c   1.000
_cell.angle_alpha   90.00
_cell.angle_beta   90.00
_cell.angle_gamma   90.00
#
_symmetry.space_group_name_H-M   'P 1'
#
loop_
_entity.id
_entity.type
_entity.pdbx_description
1 polymer ?
#
loop_
_entity_poly.entity_id
_entity_poly.type
_entity_poly.pdbx_seq_one_letter_code
_entity_poly.pdbx_strand_id
1 'polypeptide(L)' 'MFNIMRAQLFWDGNKRTAFLTANYLMSHAGVGLVYVTENQLTTFHQLLSAYYEAGAGSALTKLIQWTAENCIHGPSTLKS' A
#
# COMPACT_ATOMS: atom_id res chain seq x y z
N MET A 1 -3.41 -5.31 1.73
CA MET A 1 -2.69 -4.87 0.51
C MET A 1 -1.48 -5.76 0.21
N PHE A 2 -0.41 -5.70 1.01
CA PHE A 2 0.87 -6.35 0.69
C PHE A 2 0.81 -7.88 0.53
N ASN A 3 -0.03 -8.56 1.32
CA ASN A 3 -0.23 -10.00 1.16
C ASN A 3 -0.80 -10.37 -0.21
N ILE A 4 -1.71 -9.56 -0.78
CA ILE A 4 -2.25 -9.77 -2.14
C ILE A 4 -1.14 -9.58 -3.17
N MET A 5 -0.30 -8.57 -3.00
CA MET A 5 0.84 -8.32 -3.88
C MET A 5 1.85 -9.48 -3.85
N ARG A 6 2.11 -10.08 -2.67
CA ARG A 6 3.04 -11.22 -2.53
C ARG A 6 2.45 -12.54 -3.00
N ALA A 7 1.15 -12.75 -2.82
CA ALA A 7 0.49 -14.01 -3.16
C ALA A 7 0.45 -14.28 -4.67
N GLN A 8 0.62 -13.26 -5.53
CA GLN A 8 0.61 -13.38 -6.99
C GLN A 8 -0.61 -14.18 -7.50
N LEU A 9 -1.82 -13.83 -7.02
CA LEU A 9 -3.06 -14.57 -7.29
C LEU A 9 -3.48 -14.57 -8.77
N PHE A 10 -3.05 -13.56 -9.53
CA PHE A 10 -3.36 -13.39 -10.96
C PHE A 10 -2.10 -13.43 -11.81
N TRP A 11 -2.27 -13.77 -13.10
CA TRP A 11 -1.19 -13.76 -14.10
C TRP A 11 -0.54 -12.38 -14.27
N ASP A 12 -1.34 -11.32 -14.21
CA ASP A 12 -0.89 -9.93 -14.13
C ASP A 12 -1.90 -9.13 -13.29
N GLY A 13 -1.50 -7.96 -12.80
CA GLY A 13 -2.39 -7.00 -12.16
C GLY A 13 -2.41 -7.07 -10.63
N ASN A 14 -1.65 -7.97 -9.99
CA ASN A 14 -1.67 -8.17 -8.53
C ASN A 14 -1.51 -6.87 -7.71
N LYS A 15 -0.64 -5.95 -8.16
CA LYS A 15 -0.46 -4.64 -7.49
C LYS A 15 -1.68 -3.74 -7.64
N ARG A 16 -2.21 -3.62 -8.86
CA ARG A 16 -3.43 -2.85 -9.17
C ARG A 16 -4.62 -3.36 -8.36
N THR A 17 -4.80 -4.68 -8.33
CA THR A 17 -5.85 -5.31 -7.51
C THR A 17 -5.65 -5.05 -6.03
N ALA A 18 -4.42 -5.19 -5.51
CA ALA A 18 -4.13 -4.92 -4.11
C ALA A 18 -4.41 -3.47 -3.69
N PHE A 19 -4.04 -2.49 -4.53
CA PHE A 19 -4.36 -1.08 -4.31
C PHE A 19 -5.87 -0.84 -4.35
N LEU A 20 -6.57 -1.40 -5.34
CA LEU A 20 -8.02 -1.26 -5.47
C LEU A 20 -8.77 -1.84 -4.26
N THR A 21 -8.41 -3.06 -3.84
CA THR A 21 -9.00 -3.70 -2.65
C THR A 21 -8.73 -2.88 -1.38
N ALA A 22 -7.50 -2.37 -1.21
CA ALA A 22 -7.16 -1.55 -0.05
C ALA A 22 -7.97 -0.23 -0.04
N ASN A 23 -8.01 0.48 -1.17
CA ASN A 23 -8.75 1.73 -1.30
C ASN A 23 -10.25 1.56 -1.09
N TYR A 24 -10.85 0.48 -1.59
CA TYR A 24 -12.25 0.17 -1.32
C TYR A 24 -12.54 0.07 0.19
N LEU A 25 -11.72 -0.70 0.92
CA LEU A 25 -11.88 -0.91 2.36
C LEU A 25 -11.60 0.37 3.16
N MET A 26 -10.51 1.08 2.84
CA MET A 26 -10.12 2.30 3.55
C MET A 26 -11.12 3.44 3.33
N SER A 27 -11.67 3.55 2.12
CA SER A 27 -12.73 4.52 1.81
C SER A 27 -14.01 4.22 2.59
N HIS A 28 -14.45 2.96 2.62
CA HIS A 28 -15.63 2.55 3.42
C HIS A 28 -15.43 2.77 4.92
N ALA A 29 -14.19 2.65 5.41
CA ALA A 29 -13.85 2.89 6.80
C ALA A 29 -13.64 4.39 7.15
N GLY A 30 -13.73 5.31 6.17
CA GLY A 30 -13.50 6.74 6.38
C GLY A 30 -12.03 7.11 6.67
N VAL A 31 -11.09 6.21 6.44
CA VAL A 31 -9.65 6.40 6.74
C VAL A 31 -8.93 7.18 5.62
N GLY A 32 -9.44 7.10 4.39
CA GLY A 32 -8.84 7.73 3.22
C GLY A 32 -8.51 6.75 2.10
N LEU A 33 -7.57 7.15 1.25
CA LEU A 33 -7.06 6.39 0.12
C LEU A 33 -5.54 6.25 0.24
N VAL A 34 -5.02 5.08 -0.09
CA VAL A 34 -3.60 4.89 -0.35
C VAL A 34 -3.29 5.26 -1.81
N TYR A 35 -2.34 6.18 -1.98
CA TYR A 35 -1.85 6.65 -3.27
C TYR A 35 -0.33 6.86 -3.19
N VAL A 36 0.41 6.23 -4.11
CA VAL A 36 1.87 6.33 -4.19
C VAL A 36 2.23 7.21 -5.37
N THR A 37 2.84 8.36 -5.09
CA THR A 37 3.30 9.31 -6.12
C THR A 37 4.55 8.83 -6.84
N GLU A 38 4.89 9.43 -7.98
CA GLU A 38 6.10 9.09 -8.73
C GLU A 38 7.38 9.22 -7.88
N ASN A 39 7.49 10.28 -7.08
CA ASN A 39 8.62 10.51 -6.17
C ASN A 39 8.73 9.45 -5.07
N GLN A 40 7.65 8.74 -4.78
CA GLN A 40 7.58 7.71 -3.75
C GLN A 40 7.81 6.30 -4.32
N LEU A 41 7.66 6.09 -5.64
CA LEU A 41 7.70 4.78 -6.26
C LEU A 41 9.00 4.02 -6.00
N THR A 42 10.15 4.71 -6.10
CA THR A 42 11.47 4.08 -5.89
C THR A 42 11.57 3.48 -4.49
N THR A 43 11.26 4.26 -3.45
CA THR A 43 11.30 3.81 -2.05
C THR A 43 10.26 2.72 -1.78
N PHE A 44 9.05 2.88 -2.31
CA PHE A 44 7.99 1.88 -2.18
C PHE A 44 8.41 0.53 -2.78
N HIS A 45 9.01 0.53 -3.98
CA HIS A 45 9.48 -0.70 -4.62
C HIS A 45 10.65 -1.34 -3.88
N GLN A 46 11.58 -0.56 -3.34
CA GLN A 46 12.68 -1.08 -2.53
C GLN A 46 12.17 -1.79 -1.27
N LEU A 47 11.25 -1.16 -0.53
CA LEU A 47 10.63 -1.76 0.66
C LEU A 47 9.78 -2.99 0.31
N LEU A 48 9.07 -2.95 -0.82
CA LEU A 48 8.29 -4.08 -1.31
C LEU A 48 9.18 -5.28 -1.71
N SER A 49 10.32 -5.02 -2.37
CA SER A 49 11.30 -6.07 -2.70
C SER A 49 11.87 -6.73 -1.44
N ALA A 50 12.27 -5.91 -0.45
CA ALA A 50 12.75 -6.41 0.83
C ALA A 50 11.71 -7.28 1.55
N TYR A 51 10.42 -6.90 1.48
CA TYR A 51 9.34 -7.73 2.00
C TYR A 51 9.15 -9.04 1.21
N TYR A 52 9.31 -9.04 -0.12
CA TYR A 52 9.22 -10.28 -0.90
C TYR A 52 10.32 -11.27 -0.55
N GLU A 53 11.55 -10.79 -0.34
CA GLU A 53 12.72 -11.59 0.01
C GLU A 53 12.64 -12.12 1.44
N ALA A 54 12.38 -11.25 2.43
CA ALA A 54 12.41 -11.62 3.85
C ALA A 54 11.09 -12.23 4.35
N GLY A 55 9.97 -11.89 3.72
CA GLY A 55 8.63 -12.27 4.15
C GLY A 55 8.10 -11.49 5.35
N ALA A 56 7.24 -12.15 6.14
CA ALA A 56 6.62 -11.52 7.31
C ALA A 56 7.66 -11.15 8.39
N GLY A 57 7.32 -10.19 9.25
CA GLY A 57 8.21 -9.69 10.30
C GLY A 57 8.65 -8.25 10.03
N SER A 58 9.90 -7.92 10.33
CA SER A 58 10.40 -6.54 10.35
C SER A 58 10.31 -5.84 8.99
N ALA A 59 10.53 -6.55 7.88
CA ALA A 59 10.41 -5.99 6.53
C ALA A 59 8.97 -5.57 6.22
N LEU A 60 7.99 -6.41 6.55
CA LEU A 60 6.57 -6.08 6.40
C LEU A 60 6.17 -4.91 7.29
N THR A 61 6.60 -4.90 8.56
CA THR A 61 6.29 -3.80 9.49
C THR A 61 6.83 -2.46 8.98
N LYS A 62 8.08 -2.43 8.50
CA LYS A 62 8.68 -1.22 7.90
C LYS A 62 7.92 -0.73 6.69
N LEU A 63 7.54 -1.65 5.79
CA LEU A 63 6.76 -1.32 4.60
C LEU A 63 5.39 -0.75 4.95
N ILE A 64 4.68 -1.35 5.92
CA ILE A 64 3.38 -0.85 6.40
C ILE A 64 3.54 0.55 6.99
N GLN A 65 4.50 0.73 7.90
CA GLN A 65 4.72 2.01 8.57
C GLN A 65 5.02 3.13 7.58
N TRP A 66 6.02 2.93 6.70
CA TRP A 66 6.38 3.94 5.71
C TRP A 66 5.21 4.27 4.78
N THR A 67 4.45 3.26 4.34
CA THR A 67 3.27 3.48 3.48
C THR A 67 2.19 4.28 4.21
N ALA A 68 1.97 4.00 5.50
CA ALA A 68 0.98 4.71 6.31
C ALA A 68 1.35 6.19 6.50
N GLU A 69 2.64 6.47 6.74
CA GLU A 69 3.15 7.82 6.97
C GLU A 69 3.20 8.68 5.69
N ASN A 70 3.45 8.05 4.53
CA ASN A 70 3.77 8.80 3.30
C ASN A 70 2.70 8.71 2.22
N CYS A 71 1.87 7.67 2.21
CA CYS A 71 1.02 7.36 1.06
C CYS A 71 -0.47 7.30 1.39
N ILE A 72 -0.88 7.47 2.65
CA ILE A 72 -2.30 7.53 3.01
C ILE A 72 -2.77 8.98 2.98
N HIS A 73 -3.74 9.25 2.13
CA HIS A 73 -4.41 10.53 2.00
C HIS A 73 -5.85 10.37 2.51
N GLY A 74 -6.09 10.85 3.72
CA GLY A 74 -7.42 10.93 4.33
C GLY A 74 -8.34 11.88 3.57
N PRO A 75 -9.67 11.81 3.81
CA PRO A 75 -10.48 12.98 3.56
C PRO A 75 -9.95 14.06 4.52
N SER A 76 -9.18 15.02 3.98
CA SER A 76 -9.13 16.32 4.61
C SER A 76 -10.57 16.71 4.91
N THR A 77 -10.84 17.23 6.11
CA THR A 77 -12.10 17.92 6.38
C THR A 77 -12.32 18.81 5.16
N LEU A 78 -13.37 18.56 4.37
CA LEU A 78 -13.86 19.57 3.45
C LEU A 78 -14.12 20.75 4.37
N LYS A 79 -13.22 21.73 4.36
CA LYS A 79 -13.40 22.97 5.10
C LYS A 79 -14.62 23.61 4.45
N SER A 80 -15.77 23.43 5.08
CA SER A 80 -16.97 24.23 4.88
C SER A 80 -16.68 25.66 5.30
#